data_AF-A0A812CRK9-F1
#
_entry.id   AF-A0A812CRK9-F1
#
_cell.length_a   1.000
_cell.length_b   1.000
_cell.length_c   1.000
_cell.angle_alpha   90.00
_cell.angle_beta   90.00
_cell.angle_gamma   90.00
#
_symmetry.space_group_name_H-M   'P 1'
#
loop_
_entity.id
_entity.type
_entity.pdbx_description
1 polymer ?
#
loop_
_entity_poly.entity_id
_entity_poly.type
_entity_poly.pdbx_seq_one_letter_code
_entity_poly.pdbx_strand_id
1 'polypeptide(L)'
;MAETHPGSSRNKAWIKLSLSVKIIYGVWVQGIFQLASELKSGSDWIGIHRDFCEYLVHSDDELVTGLKRFYEFTLLPAESFFHTVLQNSKFCGMFVDNNLRITNWRRKLGCKCQYKHIVDWCGCSPNVFKSSDLHRLMNMDEKPIFFARKFEPVVNQDIINSVDTYLFGYSNQAYPGFNSYWQNDYHHLDKKTKVDDAYRTFFFFFHSNSTQHILENDPQSDHFHGILVKYSAELTSMGRVYTLESHVHPKSFYYVYNSGEIMGRLQGLEVGTDFDPKELIFRNHGQLMGPYSNIALRHSWGHGNEVAVSVAWIDPSNVIAASFDMKIPPGLHVSAHKPQFKKPLRPGIWTIKVFHKWETFAEVKFLVVPLTFYQERPITVSETYASHNGPQGQYLNKDFDFSEFQKLLKIENITEAETNARVNGRKIGKDLENWVDSLTKEFWHIQNHCVLEKLIPNCPVLERCRDTAWSSMSPDTKSEITSVDGSTGYLR
;
A
#
# COMPACT_ATOMS: atom_id res chain seq x y z
N MET A 1 11.87 76.13 10.55
CA MET A 1 13.30 75.79 10.46
C MET A 1 13.50 74.59 11.36
N ALA A 2 13.20 73.38 10.89
CA ALA A 2 14.02 72.54 10.01
C ALA A 2 15.24 71.97 10.76
N GLU A 3 15.10 70.74 11.27
CA GLU A 3 16.07 69.68 11.04
C GLU A 3 15.44 68.30 11.31
N THR A 4 15.77 67.38 10.41
CA THR A 4 15.13 66.10 10.14
C THR A 4 15.91 64.93 10.75
N HIS A 5 15.21 63.92 11.28
CA HIS A 5 15.67 62.54 11.18
C HIS A 5 14.51 61.58 10.81
N PRO A 6 14.70 60.70 9.80
CA PRO A 6 13.70 59.74 9.34
C PRO A 6 13.81 58.39 10.07
N GLY A 7 12.72 57.62 10.06
CA GLY A 7 12.55 56.41 10.87
C GLY A 7 13.19 55.12 10.33
N SER A 8 12.94 54.03 11.05
CA SER A 8 12.23 52.87 10.51
C SER A 8 11.86 51.93 11.66
N SER A 9 10.56 51.74 11.86
CA SER A 9 10.00 50.69 12.70
C SER A 9 10.17 49.36 11.96
N ARG A 10 11.12 48.52 12.39
CA ARG A 10 11.16 47.11 11.95
C ARG A 10 9.97 46.39 12.58
N ASN A 11 8.96 46.11 11.76
CA ASN A 11 7.92 45.13 12.05
C ASN A 11 8.61 43.78 12.34
N LYS A 12 8.70 43.39 13.61
CA LYS A 12 9.05 42.02 13.99
C LYS A 12 7.88 41.13 13.62
N ALA A 13 8.02 40.35 12.56
CA ALA A 13 7.07 39.31 12.19
C ALA A 13 7.07 38.23 13.28
N TRP A 14 5.89 37.92 13.82
CA TRP A 14 5.70 36.78 14.73
C TRP A 14 5.61 35.50 13.88
N ILE A 15 6.67 34.70 13.85
CA ILE A 15 6.62 33.37 13.25
C ILE A 15 6.23 32.37 14.34
N LYS A 16 5.09 31.70 14.17
CA LYS A 16 4.61 30.65 15.08
C LYS A 16 5.40 29.38 14.78
N LEU A 17 6.35 29.03 15.65
CA LEU A 17 7.17 27.81 15.55
C LEU A 17 6.81 26.86 16.68
N SER A 18 6.78 25.55 16.39
CA SER A 18 6.45 24.47 17.31
C SER A 18 7.71 23.71 17.75
N LEU A 19 7.98 23.61 19.06
CA LEU A 19 8.98 22.65 19.56
C LEU A 19 8.47 21.23 19.33
N SER A 20 9.34 20.29 18.99
CA SER A 20 8.99 18.92 18.68
C SER A 20 9.85 17.96 19.49
N VAL A 21 9.25 17.16 20.37
CA VAL A 21 9.99 16.16 21.17
C VAL A 21 9.82 14.78 20.56
N LYS A 22 10.93 14.12 20.23
CA LYS A 22 10.95 12.74 19.73
C LYS A 22 11.08 11.76 20.90
N ILE A 23 10.03 11.00 21.19
CA ILE A 23 10.07 9.90 22.18
C ILE A 23 9.74 8.61 21.44
N ILE A 24 10.75 7.74 21.29
CA ILE A 24 10.80 6.34 20.80
C ILE A 24 9.98 6.01 19.53
N TYR A 25 8.73 6.47 19.33
CA TYR A 25 7.93 6.30 18.10
C TYR A 25 7.00 7.48 17.72
N GLY A 26 7.02 8.63 18.42
CA GLY A 26 6.16 9.79 18.10
C GLY A 26 6.83 11.18 18.24
N VAL A 27 6.30 12.19 17.55
CA VAL A 27 6.77 13.59 17.58
C VAL A 27 5.67 14.53 18.09
N TRP A 28 5.92 15.18 19.23
CA TRP A 28 4.94 16.00 19.96
C TRP A 28 5.25 17.49 19.92
N VAL A 29 4.24 18.34 19.72
CA VAL A 29 4.43 19.81 19.66
C VAL A 29 4.36 20.47 21.06
N GLN A 30 5.37 21.26 21.46
CA GLN A 30 5.44 21.96 22.75
C GLN A 30 5.79 23.46 22.64
N GLY A 31 4.79 24.35 22.64
CA GLY A 31 5.02 25.81 22.82
C GLY A 31 5.62 26.56 21.62
N ILE A 32 5.91 27.85 21.82
CA ILE A 32 6.38 28.82 20.81
C ILE A 32 7.72 29.44 21.26
N PHE A 33 8.68 29.56 20.33
CA PHE A 33 10.03 30.11 20.58
C PHE A 33 10.36 31.28 19.63
N GLN A 34 11.22 32.19 20.09
CA GLN A 34 11.70 33.34 19.32
C GLN A 34 13.18 33.17 18.96
N LEU A 35 13.53 33.37 17.69
CA LEU A 35 14.90 33.29 17.17
C LEU A 35 15.38 34.67 16.70
N ALA A 36 16.68 34.94 16.87
CA ALA A 36 17.33 36.17 16.43
C ALA A 36 17.81 36.10 14.96
N SER A 37 18.08 34.90 14.44
CA SER A 37 18.56 34.65 13.07
C SER A 37 17.41 34.54 12.06
N GLU A 38 17.69 34.82 10.79
CA GLU A 38 16.70 34.68 9.73
C GLU A 38 16.52 33.20 9.37
N LEU A 39 15.31 32.66 9.59
CA LEU A 39 14.97 31.28 9.24
C LEU A 39 14.70 31.14 7.74
N LYS A 40 15.25 30.08 7.16
CA LYS A 40 15.07 29.73 5.75
C LYS A 40 14.63 28.29 5.63
N SER A 41 13.78 28.01 4.64
CA SER A 41 13.22 26.68 4.43
C SER A 41 13.11 26.37 2.95
N GLY A 42 13.14 25.08 2.63
CA GLY A 42 13.08 24.55 1.28
C GLY A 42 12.93 23.04 1.32
N SER A 43 13.34 22.38 0.24
CA SER A 43 13.35 20.91 0.20
C SER A 43 14.47 20.35 1.08
N ASP A 44 14.20 19.26 1.77
CA ASP A 44 15.19 18.40 2.43
C ASP A 44 16.11 17.64 1.45
N TRP A 45 15.81 17.66 0.15
CA TRP A 45 16.66 17.12 -0.90
C TRP A 45 17.51 18.25 -1.49
N ILE A 46 18.78 18.30 -1.11
CA ILE A 46 19.72 19.37 -1.48
C ILE A 46 21.01 18.80 -2.07
N GLY A 47 21.87 19.67 -2.60
CA GLY A 47 23.27 19.39 -2.93
C GLY A 47 24.15 20.30 -2.07
N ILE A 48 25.14 19.73 -1.39
CA ILE A 48 26.05 20.46 -0.50
C ILE A 48 27.50 20.12 -0.86
N HIS A 49 28.34 21.15 -1.00
CA HIS A 49 29.76 20.98 -1.31
C HIS A 49 30.57 20.70 -0.05
N ARG A 50 31.74 20.08 -0.23
CA ARG A 50 32.57 19.56 0.85
C ARG A 50 32.89 20.59 1.94
N ASP A 51 33.31 21.80 1.57
CA ASP A 51 33.73 22.83 2.54
C ASP A 51 32.58 23.23 3.48
N PHE A 52 31.35 23.30 2.96
CA PHE A 52 30.17 23.56 3.79
C PHE A 52 29.85 22.36 4.70
N CYS A 53 30.03 21.12 4.23
CA CYS A 53 29.90 19.93 5.08
C CYS A 53 30.91 19.94 6.22
N GLU A 54 32.19 20.22 5.93
CA GLU A 54 33.26 20.29 6.93
C GLU A 54 32.95 21.38 7.98
N TYR A 55 32.44 22.53 7.55
CA TYR A 55 31.96 23.58 8.44
C TYR A 55 30.81 23.11 9.35
N LEU A 56 29.79 22.45 8.79
CA LEU A 56 28.66 21.93 9.58
C LEU A 56 29.09 20.90 10.63
N VAL A 57 30.07 20.06 10.31
CA VAL A 57 30.53 18.99 11.20
C VAL A 57 31.47 19.53 12.28
N HIS A 58 32.46 20.34 11.90
CA HIS A 58 33.59 20.70 12.76
C HIS A 58 33.56 22.11 13.35
N SER A 59 32.64 22.99 12.92
CA SER A 59 32.53 24.32 13.52
C SER A 59 31.91 24.26 14.92
N ASP A 60 32.56 24.95 15.86
CA ASP A 60 32.07 25.21 17.22
C ASP A 60 31.52 26.64 17.37
N ASP A 61 31.31 27.37 16.27
CA ASP A 61 30.73 28.71 16.35
C ASP A 61 29.30 28.71 16.93
N GLU A 62 28.88 29.87 17.43
CA GLU A 62 27.60 30.03 18.11
C GLU A 62 26.40 29.71 17.19
N LEU A 63 26.52 30.01 15.89
CA LEU A 63 25.48 29.77 14.91
C LEU A 63 25.24 28.27 14.73
N VAL A 64 26.28 27.50 14.41
CA VAL A 64 26.17 26.05 14.14
C VAL A 64 25.80 25.31 15.41
N THR A 65 26.44 25.62 16.54
CA THR A 65 26.16 24.97 17.83
C THR A 65 24.73 25.27 18.30
N GLY A 66 24.31 26.54 18.23
CA GLY A 66 22.97 26.97 18.60
C GLY A 66 21.89 26.35 17.71
N LEU A 67 22.10 26.33 16.39
CA LEU A 67 21.14 25.74 15.45
C LEU A 67 21.08 24.21 15.57
N LYS A 68 22.20 23.51 15.81
CA LYS A 68 22.17 22.06 16.10
C LYS A 68 21.26 21.76 17.29
N ARG A 69 21.40 22.54 18.37
CA ARG A 69 20.55 22.40 19.58
C ARG A 69 19.08 22.73 19.32
N PHE A 70 18.80 23.78 18.55
CA PHE A 70 17.44 24.14 18.18
C PHE A 70 16.76 23.05 17.32
N TYR A 71 17.47 22.55 16.30
CA TYR A 71 16.94 21.58 15.35
C TYR A 71 16.85 20.15 15.88
N GLU A 72 17.51 19.84 16.99
CA GLU A 72 17.29 18.60 17.77
C GLU A 72 15.82 18.41 18.15
N PHE A 73 15.10 19.52 18.37
CA PHE A 73 13.71 19.54 18.79
C PHE A 73 12.79 20.20 17.76
N THR A 74 13.09 20.07 16.47
CA THR A 74 12.29 20.69 15.39
C THR A 74 11.67 19.64 14.49
N LEU A 75 10.40 19.81 14.12
CA LEU A 75 9.73 18.98 13.12
C LEU A 75 10.31 19.23 11.72
N LEU A 76 10.53 18.17 10.94
CA LEU A 76 11.12 18.24 9.59
C LEU A 76 12.42 19.09 9.57
N PRO A 77 13.41 18.80 10.43
CA PRO A 77 14.54 19.69 10.66
C PRO A 77 15.39 19.89 9.40
N ALA A 78 15.50 18.86 8.54
CA ALA A 78 16.24 18.92 7.29
C ALA A 78 15.65 19.91 6.26
N GLU A 79 14.35 20.23 6.34
CA GLU A 79 13.70 21.19 5.43
C GLU A 79 14.08 22.65 5.74
N SER A 80 14.82 22.93 6.81
CA SER A 80 15.22 24.30 7.15
C SER A 80 16.59 24.47 7.81
N PHE A 81 17.16 23.45 8.47
CA PHE A 81 18.48 23.53 9.11
C PHE A 81 19.57 23.99 8.14
N PHE A 82 19.75 23.25 7.04
CA PHE A 82 20.83 23.54 6.08
C PHE A 82 20.66 24.91 5.41
N HIS A 83 19.43 25.27 5.05
CA HIS A 83 19.11 26.58 4.48
C HIS A 83 19.45 27.72 5.43
N THR A 84 19.07 27.57 6.71
CA THR A 84 19.28 28.56 7.75
C THR A 84 20.78 28.71 8.05
N VAL A 85 21.53 27.62 8.22
CA VAL A 85 22.98 27.70 8.46
C VAL A 85 23.69 28.33 7.27
N LEU A 86 23.39 27.88 6.04
CA LEU A 86 24.07 28.37 4.84
C LEU A 86 23.90 29.88 4.69
N GLN A 87 22.67 30.37 4.77
CA GLN A 87 22.36 31.79 4.53
C GLN A 87 22.78 32.72 5.68
N ASN A 88 23.04 32.20 6.88
CA ASN A 88 23.52 33.00 8.02
C ASN A 88 25.03 32.81 8.31
N SER A 89 25.73 31.99 7.52
CA SER A 89 27.16 31.72 7.71
C SER A 89 28.02 32.45 6.66
N LYS A 90 29.35 32.26 6.75
CA LYS A 90 30.32 32.72 5.73
C LYS A 90 30.06 32.18 4.33
N PHE A 91 29.20 31.18 4.17
CA PHE A 91 28.84 30.56 2.89
C PHE A 91 27.60 31.16 2.23
N CYS A 92 27.03 32.25 2.77
CA CYS A 92 25.77 32.84 2.28
C CYS A 92 25.80 33.22 0.78
N GLY A 93 26.96 33.61 0.25
CA GLY A 93 27.16 33.93 -1.17
C GLY A 93 27.21 32.73 -2.12
N MET A 94 27.22 31.50 -1.59
CA MET A 94 27.28 30.25 -2.35
C MET A 94 25.91 29.59 -2.53
N PHE A 95 24.83 30.24 -2.07
CA PHE A 95 23.48 29.71 -2.19
C PHE A 95 22.97 29.78 -3.63
N VAL A 96 22.48 28.65 -4.13
CA VAL A 96 21.77 28.54 -5.40
C VAL A 96 20.35 28.08 -5.09
N ASP A 97 19.35 28.87 -5.48
CA ASP A 97 17.93 28.56 -5.27
C ASP A 97 17.40 27.55 -6.30
N ASN A 98 18.09 26.42 -6.40
CA ASN A 98 17.69 25.27 -7.19
C ASN A 98 18.34 24.01 -6.62
N ASN A 99 17.52 23.05 -6.21
CA ASN A 99 18.01 21.79 -5.64
C ASN A 99 18.21 20.68 -6.69
N LEU A 100 18.10 21.02 -7.97
CA LEU A 100 18.32 20.18 -9.14
C LEU A 100 17.36 18.99 -9.26
N ARG A 101 16.15 19.12 -8.69
CA ARG A 101 15.19 18.02 -8.58
C ARG A 101 13.79 18.36 -9.06
N ILE A 102 13.11 17.36 -9.63
CA ILE A 102 11.65 17.40 -9.81
C ILE A 102 10.98 16.60 -8.69
N THR A 103 10.07 17.26 -7.98
CA THR A 103 9.21 16.58 -7.00
C THR A 103 7.75 16.65 -7.46
N ASN A 104 7.10 15.49 -7.61
CA ASN A 104 5.73 15.42 -8.14
C ASN A 104 4.67 15.81 -7.10
N TRP A 105 4.60 17.10 -6.77
CA TRP A 105 3.60 17.62 -5.84
C TRP A 105 2.21 17.71 -6.48
N ARG A 106 1.29 16.84 -6.07
CA ARG A 106 -0.14 16.96 -6.38
C ARG A 106 -0.94 17.13 -5.08
N ARG A 107 -0.98 18.36 -4.56
CA ARG A 107 -1.51 18.66 -3.20
C ARG A 107 -2.91 18.10 -2.93
N LYS A 108 -3.79 18.06 -3.93
CA LYS A 108 -5.16 17.49 -3.80
C LYS A 108 -5.15 16.00 -3.39
N LEU A 109 -4.11 15.26 -3.76
CA LEU A 109 -3.93 13.84 -3.43
C LEU A 109 -2.91 13.64 -2.30
N GLY A 110 -1.79 14.38 -2.32
CA GLY A 110 -0.67 14.18 -1.39
C GLY A 110 -0.79 14.79 0.01
N CYS A 111 -1.72 15.74 0.21
CA CYS A 111 -1.93 16.41 1.50
C CYS A 111 -3.20 15.89 2.20
N LYS A 112 -3.11 14.71 2.83
CA LYS A 112 -4.25 14.05 3.49
C LYS A 112 -4.08 13.91 5.01
N CYS A 113 -3.07 14.55 5.59
CA CYS A 113 -2.73 14.44 7.00
C CYS A 113 -2.54 12.96 7.44
N GLN A 114 -1.99 12.14 6.54
CA GLN A 114 -1.88 10.69 6.69
C GLN A 114 -0.94 10.25 7.83
N TYR A 115 -0.05 11.15 8.26
CA TYR A 115 0.96 10.86 9.30
C TYR A 115 0.53 11.31 10.71
N LYS A 116 -0.73 11.70 10.92
CA LYS A 116 -1.21 12.20 12.23
C LYS A 116 -1.05 11.19 13.38
N HIS A 117 -0.96 9.90 13.08
CA HIS A 117 -0.72 8.85 14.06
C HIS A 117 0.77 8.71 14.46
N ILE A 118 1.68 9.39 13.74
CA ILE A 118 3.13 9.38 13.95
C ILE A 118 3.59 10.74 14.51
N VAL A 119 3.03 11.83 13.97
CA VAL A 119 3.41 13.21 14.32
C VAL A 119 2.17 14.06 14.57
N ASP A 120 2.26 14.98 15.53
CA ASP A 120 1.18 15.93 15.86
C ASP A 120 1.06 17.08 14.86
N TRP A 121 1.18 16.77 13.57
CA TRP A 121 1.13 17.75 12.49
C TRP A 121 0.56 17.15 11.21
N CYS A 122 -0.04 17.99 10.38
CA CYS A 122 -0.47 17.59 9.05
C CYS A 122 0.64 17.84 8.03
N GLY A 123 1.23 16.75 7.54
CA GLY A 123 2.20 16.79 6.43
C GLY A 123 1.56 16.51 5.06
N CYS A 124 2.36 16.76 4.03
CA CYS A 124 2.09 16.33 2.66
C CYS A 124 3.20 15.39 2.18
N SER A 125 2.91 14.56 1.18
CA SER A 125 3.92 13.73 0.52
C SER A 125 3.77 13.85 -1.01
N PRO A 126 4.87 13.88 -1.78
CA PRO A 126 4.80 13.84 -3.24
C PRO A 126 4.15 12.54 -3.73
N ASN A 127 3.49 12.62 -4.89
CA ASN A 127 2.90 11.48 -5.57
C ASN A 127 3.95 10.68 -6.34
N VAL A 128 3.63 9.43 -6.61
CA VAL A 128 4.39 8.61 -7.55
C VAL A 128 4.16 9.12 -8.98
N PHE A 129 5.23 9.21 -9.77
CA PHE A 129 5.11 9.46 -11.21
C PHE A 129 4.41 8.28 -11.90
N LYS A 130 3.62 8.56 -12.93
CA LYS A 130 2.99 7.53 -13.77
C LYS A 130 3.43 7.71 -15.22
N SER A 131 3.18 6.73 -16.09
CA SER A 131 3.50 6.83 -17.53
C SER A 131 2.99 8.13 -18.18
N SER A 132 1.84 8.66 -17.72
CA SER A 132 1.29 9.96 -18.17
C SER A 132 2.18 11.18 -17.86
N ASP A 133 3.07 11.07 -16.88
CA ASP A 133 4.00 12.14 -16.48
C ASP A 133 5.32 12.12 -17.26
N LEU A 134 5.55 11.16 -18.15
CA LEU A 134 6.85 10.96 -18.81
C LEU A 134 7.37 12.23 -19.52
N HIS A 135 6.49 12.97 -20.20
CA HIS A 135 6.84 14.25 -20.84
C HIS A 135 7.43 15.29 -19.86
N ARG A 136 7.09 15.23 -18.57
CA ARG A 136 7.62 16.14 -17.54
C ARG A 136 9.04 15.76 -17.12
N LEU A 137 9.44 14.52 -17.36
CA LEU A 137 10.76 13.98 -17.04
C LEU A 137 11.71 14.06 -18.23
N MET A 138 11.20 14.14 -19.46
CA MET A 138 12.00 14.16 -20.69
C MET A 138 12.55 15.55 -21.07
N ASN A 139 12.11 16.64 -20.44
CA ASN A 139 12.57 18.00 -20.75
C ASN A 139 13.78 18.43 -19.90
N MET A 140 14.78 17.56 -19.75
CA MET A 140 15.96 17.83 -18.91
C MET A 140 16.97 18.80 -19.56
N ASP A 141 16.95 18.94 -20.89
CA ASP A 141 17.87 19.84 -21.60
C ASP A 141 17.56 21.34 -21.37
N GLU A 142 16.33 21.67 -20.97
CA GLU A 142 15.88 23.06 -20.79
C GLU A 142 16.13 23.60 -19.38
N LYS A 143 16.38 22.73 -18.39
CA LYS A 143 16.53 23.13 -16.97
C LYS A 143 17.55 22.24 -16.27
N PRO A 144 18.43 22.80 -15.42
CA PRO A 144 19.40 22.00 -14.66
C PRO A 144 18.70 21.17 -13.58
N ILE A 145 18.27 19.97 -13.98
CA ILE A 145 17.52 18.99 -13.21
C ILE A 145 18.15 17.64 -13.49
N PHE A 146 18.55 16.93 -12.44
CA PHE A 146 19.29 15.66 -12.56
C PHE A 146 18.61 14.49 -11.85
N PHE A 147 17.63 14.75 -10.98
CA PHE A 147 16.91 13.70 -10.26
C PHE A 147 15.42 14.02 -10.13
N ALA A 148 14.59 12.99 -9.99
CA ALA A 148 13.16 13.13 -9.78
C ALA A 148 12.65 12.19 -8.68
N ARG A 149 11.54 12.56 -8.02
CA ARG A 149 10.85 11.71 -7.04
C ARG A 149 9.34 11.97 -6.97
N LYS A 150 8.50 10.97 -6.66
CA LYS A 150 8.83 9.59 -6.26
C LYS A 150 8.54 8.58 -7.37
N PHE A 151 9.20 7.42 -7.30
CA PHE A 151 8.95 6.24 -8.12
C PHE A 151 8.71 5.05 -7.19
N GLU A 152 7.67 4.25 -7.47
CA GLU A 152 7.34 3.04 -6.73
C GLU A 152 6.88 1.97 -7.76
N PRO A 153 7.65 0.88 -7.97
CA PRO A 153 7.31 -0.13 -8.99
C PRO A 153 5.93 -0.75 -8.79
N VAL A 154 5.50 -0.96 -7.54
CA VAL A 154 4.15 -1.46 -7.20
C VAL A 154 3.00 -0.52 -7.58
N VAL A 155 3.30 0.75 -7.93
CA VAL A 155 2.30 1.73 -8.37
C VAL A 155 2.33 1.90 -9.89
N ASN A 156 3.53 2.00 -10.47
CA ASN A 156 3.75 2.08 -11.92
C ASN A 156 5.24 1.85 -12.18
N GLN A 157 5.61 0.67 -12.67
CA GLN A 157 6.95 0.31 -13.09
C GLN A 157 7.24 0.82 -14.51
N ASP A 158 6.22 0.90 -15.37
CA ASP A 158 6.37 1.33 -16.76
C ASP A 158 7.10 2.68 -16.89
N ILE A 159 6.80 3.66 -16.02
CA ILE A 159 7.50 4.95 -16.02
C ILE A 159 8.98 4.81 -15.62
N ILE A 160 9.32 3.88 -14.73
CA ILE A 160 10.69 3.62 -14.29
C ILE A 160 11.47 3.02 -15.47
N ASN A 161 10.90 2.01 -16.10
CA ASN A 161 11.46 1.37 -17.30
C ASN A 161 11.65 2.39 -18.44
N SER A 162 10.67 3.28 -18.64
CA SER A 162 10.73 4.32 -19.67
C SER A 162 11.84 5.34 -19.40
N VAL A 163 12.02 5.78 -18.15
CA VAL A 163 13.09 6.73 -17.78
C VAL A 163 14.46 6.08 -17.92
N ASP A 164 14.66 4.84 -17.44
CA ASP A 164 15.92 4.11 -17.58
C ASP A 164 16.30 3.91 -19.05
N THR A 165 15.33 3.47 -19.86
CA THR A 165 15.49 3.28 -21.31
C THR A 165 15.84 4.59 -22.01
N TYR A 166 15.20 5.71 -21.64
CA TYR A 166 15.49 7.01 -22.23
C TYR A 166 16.92 7.48 -21.93
N LEU A 167 17.42 7.23 -20.71
CA LEU A 167 18.74 7.66 -20.29
C LEU A 167 19.89 6.79 -20.80
N PHE A 168 19.68 5.48 -20.84
CA PHE A 168 20.76 4.50 -21.08
C PHE A 168 20.53 3.63 -22.31
N GLY A 169 19.39 3.79 -22.99
CA GLY A 169 18.98 2.96 -24.12
C GLY A 169 18.44 1.59 -23.69
N TYR A 170 17.89 0.86 -24.67
CA TYR A 170 17.71 -0.59 -24.54
C TYR A 170 19.08 -1.25 -24.71
N SER A 171 19.49 -2.20 -23.86
CA SER A 171 20.48 -3.15 -24.37
C SER A 171 19.80 -4.13 -25.31
N ASN A 172 20.53 -4.55 -26.34
CA ASN A 172 20.05 -5.28 -27.50
C ASN A 172 19.49 -6.69 -27.22
N GLN A 173 19.23 -7.06 -25.96
CA GLN A 173 18.68 -8.34 -25.55
C GLN A 173 17.33 -8.10 -24.86
N ALA A 174 16.29 -8.81 -25.31
CA ALA A 174 15.04 -8.90 -24.56
C ALA A 174 15.38 -9.45 -23.16
N TYR A 175 15.26 -8.62 -22.14
CA TYR A 175 15.63 -8.98 -20.77
C TYR A 175 14.52 -9.81 -20.13
N PRO A 176 14.80 -11.05 -19.67
CA PRO A 176 13.91 -11.73 -18.75
C PRO A 176 13.60 -10.82 -17.55
N GLY A 177 12.33 -10.74 -17.15
CA GLY A 177 11.89 -9.95 -16.01
C GLY A 177 11.80 -8.43 -16.22
N PHE A 178 12.02 -7.89 -17.44
CA PHE A 178 11.97 -6.43 -17.67
C PHE A 178 10.66 -5.78 -17.23
N ASN A 179 9.53 -6.42 -17.55
CA ASN A 179 8.18 -5.97 -17.20
C ASN A 179 7.65 -6.60 -15.91
N SER A 180 8.49 -7.37 -15.20
CA SER A 180 8.14 -8.02 -13.95
C SER A 180 8.75 -7.24 -12.78
N TYR A 181 8.13 -7.34 -11.60
CA TYR A 181 8.67 -6.83 -10.36
C TYR A 181 8.32 -7.76 -9.21
N TRP A 182 9.31 -8.09 -8.39
CA TRP A 182 9.15 -8.89 -7.19
C TRP A 182 9.43 -8.05 -5.96
N GLN A 183 8.53 -8.11 -4.98
CA GLN A 183 8.70 -7.48 -3.67
C GLN A 183 8.59 -8.55 -2.59
N ASN A 184 9.58 -8.61 -1.71
CA ASN A 184 9.50 -9.47 -0.54
C ASN A 184 8.72 -8.76 0.57
N ASP A 185 7.52 -9.26 0.88
CA ASP A 185 6.66 -8.74 1.95
C ASP A 185 6.87 -9.46 3.30
N TYR A 186 7.57 -10.60 3.31
CA TYR A 186 7.85 -11.39 4.50
C TYR A 186 9.15 -12.18 4.36
N HIS A 187 10.03 -12.06 5.37
CA HIS A 187 11.21 -12.88 5.48
C HIS A 187 11.25 -13.66 6.80
N HIS A 188 11.50 -14.97 6.72
CA HIS A 188 11.51 -15.86 7.90
C HIS A 188 12.55 -15.51 8.98
N LEU A 189 13.56 -14.68 8.65
CA LEU A 189 14.57 -14.19 9.61
C LEU A 189 14.11 -12.94 10.38
N ASP A 190 12.96 -12.37 10.02
CA ASP A 190 12.43 -11.19 10.69
C ASP A 190 11.99 -11.54 12.12
N LYS A 191 12.65 -10.95 13.12
CA LYS A 191 12.44 -11.30 14.55
C LYS A 191 11.29 -10.55 15.22
N LYS A 192 10.75 -9.50 14.58
CA LYS A 192 9.74 -8.59 15.15
C LYS A 192 8.72 -8.18 14.09
N THR A 193 8.26 -9.11 13.28
CA THR A 193 7.13 -8.89 12.40
C THR A 193 5.88 -9.32 13.16
N LYS A 194 5.04 -8.35 13.56
CA LYS A 194 3.64 -8.67 13.85
C LYS A 194 3.03 -9.08 12.50
N VAL A 195 3.22 -10.33 12.10
CA VAL A 195 2.54 -10.87 10.93
C VAL A 195 1.08 -10.91 11.31
N ASP A 196 0.24 -10.25 10.51
CA ASP A 196 -1.21 -10.31 10.68
C ASP A 196 -1.64 -11.79 10.69
N ASP A 197 -2.44 -12.18 11.69
CA ASP A 197 -2.92 -13.55 11.86
C ASP A 197 -3.68 -14.05 10.61
N ALA A 198 -4.31 -13.13 9.87
CA ALA A 198 -4.91 -13.43 8.57
C ALA A 198 -3.86 -13.86 7.54
N TYR A 199 -2.77 -13.10 7.39
CA TYR A 199 -1.67 -13.41 6.46
C TYR A 199 -1.09 -14.78 6.77
N ARG A 200 -0.84 -15.07 8.05
CA ARG A 200 -0.30 -16.38 8.45
C ARG A 200 -1.25 -17.52 8.13
N THR A 201 -2.55 -17.32 8.34
CA THR A 201 -3.57 -18.31 7.98
C THR A 201 -3.58 -18.59 6.48
N PHE A 202 -3.54 -17.54 5.64
CA PHE A 202 -3.43 -17.69 4.18
C PHE A 202 -2.13 -18.38 3.75
N PHE A 203 -0.98 -17.99 4.28
CA PHE A 203 0.31 -18.59 3.91
C PHE A 203 0.38 -20.07 4.31
N PHE A 204 -0.19 -20.44 5.45
CA PHE A 204 -0.32 -21.84 5.84
C PHE A 204 -1.21 -22.62 4.88
N PHE A 205 -2.31 -22.04 4.40
CA PHE A 205 -3.16 -22.65 3.37
C PHE A 205 -2.42 -22.83 2.05
N PHE A 206 -1.74 -21.78 1.56
CA PHE A 206 -1.01 -21.82 0.29
C PHE A 206 0.08 -22.90 0.30
N HIS A 207 0.76 -23.06 1.42
CA HIS A 207 1.68 -24.17 1.66
C HIS A 207 0.98 -25.53 1.61
N SER A 208 -0.14 -25.69 2.33
CA SER A 208 -0.82 -26.99 2.51
C SER A 208 -1.50 -27.51 1.24
N ASN A 209 -1.93 -26.62 0.33
CA ASN A 209 -2.70 -26.97 -0.85
C ASN A 209 -1.89 -27.03 -2.15
N SER A 210 -0.55 -27.05 -2.05
CA SER A 210 0.39 -26.96 -3.17
C SER A 210 0.49 -28.19 -4.08
N THR A 211 -0.61 -28.92 -4.28
CA THR A 211 -0.65 -30.21 -5.01
C THR A 211 -1.71 -30.27 -6.11
N GLN A 212 -2.31 -29.13 -6.50
CA GLN A 212 -3.41 -29.11 -7.47
C GLN A 212 -3.22 -28.09 -8.61
N HIS A 213 -3.38 -28.62 -9.83
CA HIS A 213 -3.61 -28.01 -11.16
C HIS A 213 -2.80 -26.77 -11.57
N ILE A 214 -2.23 -26.86 -12.78
CA ILE A 214 -1.40 -25.82 -13.41
C ILE A 214 -2.21 -25.14 -14.52
N LEU A 215 -2.18 -23.80 -14.58
CA LEU A 215 -2.73 -23.01 -15.67
C LEU A 215 -1.72 -21.93 -16.06
N GLU A 216 -1.30 -21.87 -17.33
CA GLU A 216 -0.41 -20.81 -17.81
C GLU A 216 -1.21 -19.55 -18.16
N ASN A 217 -0.71 -18.39 -17.75
CA ASN A 217 -1.15 -17.07 -18.23
C ASN A 217 0.09 -16.18 -18.41
N ASP A 218 0.02 -15.31 -19.41
CA ASP A 218 1.08 -14.36 -19.78
C ASP A 218 1.03 -13.10 -18.88
N PRO A 219 2.15 -12.67 -18.24
CA PRO A 219 2.15 -11.50 -17.37
C PRO A 219 2.00 -10.18 -18.14
N GLN A 220 0.92 -9.44 -17.84
CA GLN A 220 0.75 -8.02 -18.22
C GLN A 220 1.54 -7.11 -17.26
N SER A 221 2.21 -6.07 -17.76
CA SER A 221 2.92 -5.11 -16.89
C SER A 221 1.96 -4.34 -15.97
N ASP A 222 2.47 -3.86 -14.83
CA ASP A 222 1.74 -3.01 -13.87
C ASP A 222 0.43 -3.60 -13.29
N HIS A 223 0.29 -4.94 -13.31
CA HIS A 223 -0.81 -5.65 -12.68
C HIS A 223 -0.31 -6.56 -11.55
N PHE A 224 -1.14 -6.75 -10.52
CA PHE A 224 -0.84 -7.71 -9.47
C PHE A 224 -1.11 -9.13 -9.98
N HIS A 225 -0.05 -9.94 -10.07
CA HIS A 225 -0.11 -11.32 -10.57
C HIS A 225 -0.32 -12.37 -9.48
N GLY A 226 -0.37 -11.98 -8.21
CA GLY A 226 -0.52 -12.90 -7.09
C GLY A 226 0.68 -12.94 -6.16
N ILE A 227 0.77 -14.02 -5.38
CA ILE A 227 1.71 -14.17 -4.28
C ILE A 227 2.63 -15.35 -4.58
N LEU A 228 3.93 -15.16 -4.37
CA LEU A 228 4.90 -16.24 -4.38
C LEU A 228 5.15 -16.74 -2.96
N VAL A 229 4.98 -18.04 -2.74
CA VAL A 229 5.17 -18.66 -1.43
C VAL A 229 6.29 -19.67 -1.52
N LYS A 230 7.40 -19.38 -0.85
CA LYS A 230 8.53 -20.30 -0.69
C LYS A 230 8.39 -21.10 0.60
N TYR A 231 8.50 -22.43 0.51
CA TYR A 231 8.36 -23.33 1.65
C TYR A 231 9.19 -24.61 1.46
N SER A 232 9.36 -25.36 2.54
CA SER A 232 9.98 -26.68 2.52
C SER A 232 8.91 -27.76 2.66
N ALA A 233 9.02 -28.84 1.88
CA ALA A 233 8.14 -29.99 1.97
C ALA A 233 8.95 -31.30 1.97
N GLU A 234 8.53 -32.27 2.76
CA GLU A 234 9.15 -33.59 2.81
C GLU A 234 8.45 -34.56 1.86
N LEU A 235 9.21 -35.18 0.97
CA LEU A 235 8.72 -36.26 0.13
C LEU A 235 8.72 -37.57 0.92
N THR A 236 7.54 -37.99 1.38
CA THR A 236 7.36 -39.14 2.28
C THR A 236 7.92 -40.45 1.72
N SER A 237 7.97 -40.62 0.39
CA SER A 237 8.52 -41.81 -0.26
C SER A 237 10.05 -41.93 -0.16
N MET A 238 10.76 -40.84 0.09
CA MET A 238 12.23 -40.79 0.13
C MET A 238 12.79 -40.22 1.44
N GLY A 239 11.95 -39.66 2.33
CA GLY A 239 12.38 -38.97 3.54
C GLY A 239 13.28 -37.76 3.27
N ARG A 240 13.16 -37.15 2.08
CA ARG A 240 13.97 -36.00 1.65
C ARG A 240 13.15 -34.73 1.66
N VAL A 241 13.72 -33.67 2.21
CA VAL A 241 13.13 -32.34 2.20
C VAL A 241 13.56 -31.60 0.94
N TYR A 242 12.58 -30.98 0.27
CA TYR A 242 12.77 -30.13 -0.89
C TYR A 242 12.25 -28.72 -0.60
N THR A 243 12.90 -27.71 -1.16
CA THR A 243 12.43 -26.33 -1.12
C THR A 243 11.74 -26.01 -2.42
N LEU A 244 10.48 -25.58 -2.31
CA LEU A 244 9.57 -25.29 -3.41
C LEU A 244 9.17 -23.82 -3.36
N GLU A 245 8.76 -23.30 -4.51
CA GLU A 245 8.03 -22.04 -4.59
C GLU A 245 6.74 -22.27 -5.37
N SER A 246 5.66 -21.67 -4.90
CA SER A 246 4.35 -21.71 -5.55
C SER A 246 3.88 -20.31 -5.91
N HIS A 247 3.32 -20.18 -7.11
CA HIS A 247 2.66 -18.95 -7.55
C HIS A 247 1.15 -19.08 -7.33
N VAL A 248 0.62 -18.27 -6.44
CA VAL A 248 -0.80 -18.31 -6.07
C VAL A 248 -1.50 -17.06 -6.58
N HIS A 249 -2.56 -17.25 -7.37
CA HIS A 249 -3.25 -16.17 -8.05
C HIS A 249 -4.66 -15.95 -7.46
N PRO A 250 -5.05 -14.70 -7.17
CA PRO A 250 -6.38 -14.38 -6.66
C PRO A 250 -7.44 -14.53 -7.76
N LYS A 251 -8.66 -14.88 -7.37
CA LYS A 251 -9.86 -14.85 -8.21
C LYS A 251 -10.68 -13.64 -7.81
N SER A 252 -11.07 -12.84 -8.79
CA SER A 252 -11.92 -11.68 -8.58
C SER A 252 -13.38 -12.03 -8.89
N PHE A 253 -14.28 -11.64 -7.99
CA PHE A 253 -15.72 -11.83 -8.13
C PHE A 253 -16.41 -10.48 -8.20
N TYR A 254 -16.29 -9.84 -9.36
CA TYR A 254 -16.92 -8.56 -9.67
C TYR A 254 -17.89 -8.73 -10.84
N TYR A 255 -19.13 -8.30 -10.63
CA TYR A 255 -20.21 -8.42 -11.60
C TYR A 255 -20.84 -7.06 -11.83
N VAL A 256 -21.11 -6.73 -13.09
CA VAL A 256 -21.88 -5.54 -13.48
C VAL A 256 -23.11 -6.01 -14.24
N TYR A 257 -24.27 -5.58 -13.78
CA TYR A 257 -25.55 -5.84 -14.40
C TYR A 257 -25.95 -4.66 -15.29
N ASN A 258 -26.62 -4.93 -16.41
CA ASN A 258 -27.07 -3.90 -17.35
C ASN A 258 -28.05 -2.95 -16.65
N SER A 259 -27.68 -1.67 -16.53
CA SER A 259 -28.34 -0.70 -15.66
C SER A 259 -28.36 0.70 -16.27
N GLY A 260 -28.99 0.79 -17.45
CA GLY A 260 -29.44 2.06 -18.03
C GLY A 260 -28.41 3.20 -17.98
N GLU A 261 -28.82 4.35 -17.42
CA GLU A 261 -28.08 5.63 -17.44
C GLU A 261 -26.69 5.62 -16.76
N ILE A 262 -26.38 4.62 -15.93
CA ILE A 262 -25.10 4.53 -15.18
C ILE A 262 -24.13 3.54 -15.86
N MET A 263 -24.62 2.81 -16.87
CA MET A 263 -23.82 1.84 -17.60
C MET A 263 -22.55 2.49 -18.17
N GLY A 264 -21.42 1.81 -17.97
CA GLY A 264 -20.10 2.28 -18.42
C GLY A 264 -19.46 3.35 -17.55
N ARG A 265 -20.20 3.93 -16.58
CA ARG A 265 -19.60 4.87 -15.63
C ARG A 265 -18.85 4.16 -14.51
N LEU A 266 -19.40 3.10 -13.91
CA LEU A 266 -18.64 2.30 -12.94
C LEU A 266 -17.55 1.52 -13.70
N GLN A 267 -16.28 1.80 -13.41
CA GLN A 267 -15.13 1.19 -14.07
C GLN A 267 -14.47 0.10 -13.22
N GLY A 268 -14.68 0.12 -11.90
CA GLY A 268 -14.08 -0.87 -11.02
C GLY A 268 -14.61 -0.78 -9.59
N LEU A 269 -14.68 -1.95 -8.96
CA LEU A 269 -15.15 -2.12 -7.60
C LEU A 269 -14.29 -3.18 -6.91
N GLU A 270 -13.71 -2.84 -5.77
CA GLU A 270 -12.70 -3.67 -5.11
C GLU A 270 -12.79 -3.50 -3.60
N VAL A 271 -12.61 -4.59 -2.85
CA VAL A 271 -12.60 -4.57 -1.38
C VAL A 271 -11.23 -4.93 -0.87
N GLY A 272 -10.72 -4.15 0.07
CA GLY A 272 -9.40 -4.41 0.64
C GLY A 272 -9.15 -3.62 1.92
N THR A 273 -7.90 -3.64 2.37
CA THR A 273 -7.41 -2.88 3.52
C THR A 273 -6.30 -1.92 3.10
N ASP A 274 -5.98 -0.98 3.98
CA ASP A 274 -4.82 -0.08 3.79
C ASP A 274 -4.92 0.74 2.50
N PHE A 275 -6.12 1.27 2.22
CA PHE A 275 -6.34 2.19 1.11
C PHE A 275 -5.48 3.43 1.26
N ASP A 276 -4.56 3.62 0.31
CA ASP A 276 -3.71 4.78 0.17
C ASP A 276 -4.46 5.87 -0.61
N PRO A 277 -4.92 6.95 0.06
CA PRO A 277 -5.67 8.02 -0.61
C PRO A 277 -4.81 8.89 -1.53
N LYS A 278 -3.48 8.77 -1.47
CA LYS A 278 -2.55 9.50 -2.34
C LYS A 278 -2.41 8.82 -3.68
N GLU A 279 -2.22 7.50 -3.68
CA GLU A 279 -2.04 6.70 -4.90
C GLU A 279 -3.33 6.02 -5.40
N LEU A 280 -4.39 6.04 -4.59
CA LEU A 280 -5.74 5.54 -4.87
C LEU A 280 -5.80 4.03 -5.10
N ILE A 281 -4.99 3.28 -4.36
CA ILE A 281 -4.86 1.82 -4.38
C ILE A 281 -4.93 1.24 -2.95
N PHE A 282 -5.16 -0.06 -2.82
CA PHE A 282 -4.92 -0.77 -1.57
C PHE A 282 -3.44 -1.16 -1.46
N ARG A 283 -2.83 -1.00 -0.27
CA ARG A 283 -1.46 -1.46 0.00
C ARG A 283 -1.41 -2.93 0.43
N ASN A 284 -2.53 -3.48 0.91
CA ASN A 284 -2.72 -4.93 0.98
C ASN A 284 -3.09 -5.45 -0.42
N HIS A 285 -2.09 -5.63 -1.29
CA HIS A 285 -2.27 -6.02 -2.68
C HIS A 285 -2.95 -7.39 -2.85
N GLY A 286 -2.65 -8.32 -1.93
CA GLY A 286 -3.30 -9.63 -1.90
C GLY A 286 -4.71 -9.61 -1.30
N GLN A 287 -5.18 -8.49 -0.74
CA GLN A 287 -6.48 -8.41 -0.04
C GLN A 287 -6.65 -9.54 1.00
N LEU A 288 -5.57 -9.92 1.67
CA LEU A 288 -5.58 -10.96 2.70
C LEU A 288 -6.24 -10.38 3.96
N MET A 289 -7.50 -10.75 4.19
CA MET A 289 -8.34 -10.16 5.23
C MET A 289 -8.83 -11.21 6.22
N GLY A 290 -8.87 -10.84 7.50
CA GLY A 290 -9.40 -11.63 8.59
C GLY A 290 -10.43 -10.88 9.43
N PRO A 291 -10.91 -11.46 10.54
CA PRO A 291 -12.06 -10.95 11.29
C PRO A 291 -11.83 -9.55 11.89
N TYR A 292 -10.58 -9.17 12.12
CA TYR A 292 -10.22 -7.89 12.71
C TYR A 292 -9.78 -6.83 11.69
N SER A 293 -9.74 -7.18 10.39
CA SER A 293 -9.28 -6.28 9.33
C SER A 293 -10.18 -5.06 9.14
N ASN A 294 -9.58 -3.90 8.89
CA ASN A 294 -10.29 -2.65 8.59
C ASN A 294 -10.58 -2.53 7.10
N ILE A 295 -11.70 -3.11 6.69
CA ILE A 295 -12.12 -3.19 5.29
C ILE A 295 -12.57 -1.84 4.72
N ALA A 296 -12.41 -1.68 3.42
CA ALA A 296 -12.88 -0.54 2.66
C ALA A 296 -13.27 -0.96 1.24
N LEU A 297 -14.23 -0.26 0.66
CA LEU A 297 -14.68 -0.45 -0.72
C LEU A 297 -14.07 0.65 -1.59
N ARG A 298 -13.12 0.30 -2.43
CA ARG A 298 -12.59 1.17 -3.48
C ARG A 298 -13.53 1.11 -4.68
N HIS A 299 -13.82 2.28 -5.24
CA HIS A 299 -14.69 2.42 -6.40
C HIS A 299 -14.08 3.42 -7.39
N SER A 300 -14.03 3.04 -8.66
CA SER A 300 -13.56 3.89 -9.76
C SER A 300 -14.67 4.16 -10.75
N TRP A 301 -14.79 5.43 -11.13
CA TRP A 301 -15.84 5.94 -11.99
C TRP A 301 -15.26 6.74 -13.15
N GLY A 302 -15.75 6.42 -14.35
CA GLY A 302 -15.50 7.12 -15.59
C GLY A 302 -16.20 8.49 -15.65
N HIS A 303 -15.98 9.18 -16.78
CA HIS A 303 -16.67 10.43 -17.07
C HIS A 303 -18.20 10.24 -17.07
N GLY A 304 -18.91 11.21 -16.50
CA GLY A 304 -20.37 11.23 -16.42
C GLY A 304 -20.89 12.34 -15.52
N ASN A 305 -22.21 12.51 -15.49
CA ASN A 305 -22.88 13.46 -14.60
C ASN A 305 -22.84 12.98 -13.15
N GLU A 306 -23.07 13.90 -12.22
CA GLU A 306 -23.22 13.56 -10.81
C GLU A 306 -24.31 12.50 -10.60
N VAL A 307 -24.02 11.49 -9.78
CA VAL A 307 -24.99 10.42 -9.48
C VAL A 307 -24.89 10.00 -8.02
N ALA A 308 -26.04 9.72 -7.41
CA ALA A 308 -26.13 9.12 -6.09
C ALA A 308 -26.36 7.61 -6.24
N VAL A 309 -25.54 6.81 -5.58
CA VAL A 309 -25.68 5.35 -5.54
C VAL A 309 -25.68 4.90 -4.09
N SER A 310 -26.27 3.75 -3.82
CA SER A 310 -26.29 3.16 -2.50
C SER A 310 -25.48 1.87 -2.50
N VAL A 311 -24.81 1.59 -1.40
CA VAL A 311 -23.94 0.43 -1.22
C VAL A 311 -24.38 -0.35 0.00
N ALA A 312 -24.84 -1.59 -0.20
CA ALA A 312 -25.17 -2.51 0.86
C ALA A 312 -24.04 -3.51 1.10
N TRP A 313 -23.60 -3.61 2.35
CA TRP A 313 -22.66 -4.61 2.84
C TRP A 313 -23.43 -5.78 3.42
N ILE A 314 -23.24 -6.98 2.87
CA ILE A 314 -23.97 -8.18 3.25
C ILE A 314 -22.97 -9.20 3.77
N ASP A 315 -23.18 -9.67 4.99
CA ASP A 315 -22.29 -10.64 5.63
C ASP A 315 -22.57 -12.08 5.17
N PRO A 316 -21.72 -13.06 5.51
CA PRO A 316 -21.88 -14.46 5.09
C PRO A 316 -23.13 -15.16 5.65
N SER A 317 -23.86 -14.56 6.59
CA SER A 317 -25.17 -15.03 7.07
C SER A 317 -26.34 -14.37 6.33
N ASN A 318 -26.07 -13.68 5.21
CA ASN A 318 -27.06 -12.92 4.44
C ASN A 318 -27.70 -11.75 5.22
N VAL A 319 -27.09 -11.33 6.33
CA VAL A 319 -27.52 -10.13 7.07
C VAL A 319 -26.93 -8.90 6.39
N ILE A 320 -27.76 -7.88 6.17
CA ILE A 320 -27.29 -6.56 5.72
C ILE A 320 -26.59 -5.88 6.90
N ALA A 321 -25.26 -5.88 6.90
CA ALA A 321 -24.44 -5.27 7.93
C ALA A 321 -24.60 -3.74 7.96
N ALA A 322 -24.72 -3.11 6.79
CA ALA A 322 -25.06 -1.71 6.63
C ALA A 322 -25.40 -1.35 5.19
N SER A 323 -26.12 -0.25 5.01
CA SER A 323 -26.26 0.43 3.72
C SER A 323 -25.84 1.89 3.82
N PHE A 324 -25.15 2.40 2.80
CA PHE A 324 -24.64 3.77 2.75
C PHE A 324 -24.89 4.40 1.39
N ASP A 325 -25.36 5.64 1.39
CA ASP A 325 -25.45 6.45 0.18
C ASP A 325 -24.12 7.12 -0.13
N MET A 326 -23.76 7.08 -1.41
CA MET A 326 -22.52 7.63 -1.95
C MET A 326 -22.84 8.58 -3.09
N LYS A 327 -22.39 9.82 -2.94
CA LYS A 327 -22.52 10.86 -3.95
C LYS A 327 -21.27 10.87 -4.83
N ILE A 328 -21.42 10.48 -6.09
CA ILE A 328 -20.33 10.41 -7.06
C ILE A 328 -20.30 11.71 -7.86
N PRO A 329 -19.25 12.55 -7.71
CA PRO A 329 -19.13 13.84 -8.38
C PRO A 329 -18.98 13.67 -9.90
N PRO A 330 -19.20 14.70 -10.74
CA PRO A 330 -19.04 14.59 -12.18
C PRO A 330 -17.59 14.32 -12.60
N GLY A 331 -17.41 13.69 -13.77
CA GLY A 331 -16.10 13.36 -14.32
C GLY A 331 -15.46 12.10 -13.70
N LEU A 332 -14.14 11.96 -13.91
CA LEU A 332 -13.35 10.85 -13.36
C LEU A 332 -13.28 10.93 -11.83
N HIS A 333 -13.60 9.83 -11.16
CA HIS A 333 -13.60 9.79 -9.71
C HIS A 333 -13.15 8.43 -9.18
N VAL A 334 -12.13 8.43 -8.32
CA VAL A 334 -11.71 7.24 -7.59
C VAL A 334 -11.62 7.60 -6.11
N SER A 335 -12.24 6.79 -5.27
CA SER A 335 -12.21 6.95 -3.82
C SER A 335 -12.45 5.60 -3.13
N ALA A 336 -12.46 5.61 -1.81
CA ALA A 336 -12.84 4.46 -1.02
C ALA A 336 -13.82 4.83 0.09
N HIS A 337 -14.86 4.01 0.25
CA HIS A 337 -15.79 4.05 1.36
C HIS A 337 -15.29 3.13 2.49
N LYS A 338 -15.15 3.67 3.71
CA LYS A 338 -14.57 2.95 4.87
C LYS A 338 -15.61 2.79 5.99
N PRO A 339 -16.41 1.70 6.01
CA PRO A 339 -17.40 1.50 7.06
C PRO A 339 -16.73 1.31 8.44
N GLN A 340 -17.36 1.83 9.48
CA GLN A 340 -16.92 1.66 10.87
C GLN A 340 -17.69 0.51 11.53
N PHE A 341 -17.34 -0.72 11.15
CA PHE A 341 -17.97 -1.91 11.70
C PHE A 341 -17.38 -2.33 13.05
N LYS A 342 -18.26 -2.73 13.97
CA LYS A 342 -17.88 -3.50 15.16
C LYS A 342 -17.15 -4.78 14.75
N LYS A 343 -16.23 -5.21 15.61
CA LYS A 343 -15.40 -6.40 15.41
C LYS A 343 -15.84 -7.53 16.35
N PRO A 344 -15.55 -8.78 16.01
CA PRO A 344 -14.98 -9.24 14.73
C PRO A 344 -15.98 -9.17 13.58
N LEU A 345 -15.49 -9.09 12.34
CA LEU A 345 -16.27 -9.38 11.15
C LEU A 345 -16.54 -10.90 11.10
N ARG A 346 -17.77 -11.30 10.77
CA ARG A 346 -18.08 -12.73 10.59
C ARG A 346 -17.23 -13.30 9.43
N PRO A 347 -16.45 -14.37 9.65
CA PRO A 347 -15.69 -14.99 8.57
C PRO A 347 -16.58 -15.67 7.53
N GLY A 348 -16.10 -15.70 6.29
CA GLY A 348 -16.80 -16.23 5.13
C GLY A 348 -16.79 -15.26 3.95
N ILE A 349 -17.66 -15.54 2.99
CA ILE A 349 -17.79 -14.77 1.76
C ILE A 349 -18.77 -13.63 1.99
N TRP A 350 -18.25 -12.41 2.02
CA TRP A 350 -19.04 -11.20 2.06
C TRP A 350 -19.45 -10.78 0.66
N THR A 351 -20.60 -10.10 0.56
CA THR A 351 -21.10 -9.55 -0.70
C THR A 351 -21.39 -8.07 -0.52
N ILE A 352 -20.96 -7.26 -1.48
CA ILE A 352 -21.35 -5.86 -1.59
C ILE A 352 -22.22 -5.71 -2.82
N LYS A 353 -23.40 -5.14 -2.65
CA LYS A 353 -24.29 -4.78 -3.75
C LYS A 353 -24.36 -3.27 -3.88
N VAL A 354 -24.16 -2.78 -5.10
CA VAL A 354 -24.31 -1.37 -5.44
C VAL A 354 -25.60 -1.21 -6.24
N PHE A 355 -26.46 -0.30 -5.80
CA PHE A 355 -27.76 -0.08 -6.39
C PHE A 355 -28.06 1.40 -6.61
N HIS A 356 -28.86 1.68 -7.63
CA HIS A 356 -29.29 3.01 -8.00
C HIS A 356 -30.77 2.96 -8.39
N LYS A 357 -31.57 3.96 -7.94
CA LYS A 357 -33.02 3.97 -8.14
C LYS A 357 -33.65 2.61 -7.83
N TRP A 358 -33.22 1.98 -6.72
CA TRP A 358 -33.76 0.71 -6.23
C TRP A 358 -33.40 -0.53 -7.09
N GLU A 359 -32.50 -0.41 -8.07
CA GLU A 359 -32.01 -1.52 -8.88
C GLU A 359 -30.53 -1.80 -8.63
N THR A 360 -30.19 -3.05 -8.31
CA THR A 360 -28.79 -3.48 -8.17
C THR A 360 -28.13 -3.55 -9.53
N PHE A 361 -27.00 -2.87 -9.69
CA PHE A 361 -26.26 -2.82 -10.95
C PHE A 361 -24.83 -3.30 -10.87
N ALA A 362 -24.29 -3.46 -9.67
CA ALA A 362 -22.99 -4.08 -9.50
C ALA A 362 -22.91 -4.88 -8.21
N GLU A 363 -22.08 -5.90 -8.22
CA GLU A 363 -21.81 -6.75 -7.08
C GLU A 363 -20.32 -7.07 -7.01
N VAL A 364 -19.75 -7.05 -5.80
CA VAL A 364 -18.42 -7.59 -5.55
C VAL A 364 -18.44 -8.51 -4.34
N LYS A 365 -17.77 -9.66 -4.43
CA LYS A 365 -17.59 -10.58 -3.29
C LYS A 365 -16.15 -10.54 -2.81
N PHE A 366 -15.97 -10.71 -1.51
CA PHE A 366 -14.64 -10.77 -0.89
C PHE A 366 -14.62 -11.73 0.29
N LEU A 367 -13.43 -12.24 0.61
CA LEU A 367 -13.24 -13.22 1.67
C LEU A 367 -12.74 -12.55 2.95
N VAL A 368 -13.43 -12.83 4.06
CA VAL A 368 -12.87 -12.67 5.41
C VAL A 368 -12.52 -14.07 5.91
N VAL A 369 -11.23 -14.40 5.98
CA VAL A 369 -10.79 -15.75 6.34
C VAL A 369 -11.00 -16.00 7.84
N PRO A 370 -11.50 -17.17 8.26
CA PRO A 370 -11.42 -17.56 9.66
C PRO A 370 -9.95 -17.80 10.04
N LEU A 371 -9.59 -17.54 11.28
CA LEU A 371 -8.21 -17.60 11.75
C LEU A 371 -7.87 -19.01 12.28
N THR A 372 -6.78 -19.61 11.81
CA THR A 372 -6.19 -20.81 12.43
C THR A 372 -5.05 -20.47 13.39
N PHE A 373 -4.55 -19.23 13.30
CA PHE A 373 -3.54 -18.67 14.17
C PHE A 373 -4.05 -17.41 14.84
N TYR A 374 -3.61 -17.17 16.08
CA TYR A 374 -3.87 -15.93 16.80
C TYR A 374 -2.65 -15.57 17.63
N GLN A 375 -2.10 -14.38 17.44
CA GLN A 375 -0.87 -13.92 18.10
C GLN A 375 0.30 -14.91 17.94
N GLU A 376 0.60 -15.29 16.69
CA GLU A 376 1.75 -16.16 16.35
C GLU A 376 1.69 -17.60 16.90
N ARG A 377 0.55 -18.03 17.42
CA ARG A 377 0.32 -19.44 17.84
C ARG A 377 -0.97 -20.00 17.25
N PRO A 378 -1.17 -21.32 17.27
CA PRO A 378 -2.47 -21.91 16.94
C PRO A 378 -3.57 -21.28 17.79
N ILE A 379 -4.71 -20.99 17.16
CA ILE A 379 -5.86 -20.39 17.81
C ILE A 379 -6.45 -21.34 18.86
N THR A 380 -6.86 -20.81 20.01
CA THR A 380 -7.54 -21.61 21.04
C THR A 380 -9.03 -21.72 20.76
N VAL A 381 -9.71 -22.65 21.44
CA VAL A 381 -11.16 -22.84 21.31
C VAL A 381 -11.94 -21.56 21.70
N SER A 382 -11.57 -20.91 22.80
CA SER A 382 -12.23 -19.68 23.26
C SER A 382 -12.04 -18.52 22.27
N GLU A 383 -10.84 -18.39 21.71
CA GLU A 383 -10.53 -17.36 20.70
C GLU A 383 -11.23 -17.62 19.38
N THR A 384 -11.38 -18.88 18.98
CA THR A 384 -12.18 -19.27 17.82
C THR A 384 -13.60 -18.76 17.99
N TYR A 385 -14.23 -19.05 19.13
CA TYR A 385 -15.60 -18.59 19.39
C TYR A 385 -15.70 -17.06 19.45
N ALA A 386 -14.70 -16.39 20.01
CA ALA A 386 -14.66 -14.93 20.09
C ALA A 386 -14.45 -14.25 18.73
N SER A 387 -13.74 -14.88 17.79
CA SER A 387 -13.35 -14.29 16.51
C SER A 387 -14.25 -14.69 15.33
N HIS A 388 -14.92 -15.84 15.38
CA HIS A 388 -15.61 -16.41 14.21
C HIS A 388 -17.14 -16.26 14.21
N ASN A 389 -17.75 -15.66 15.24
CA ASN A 389 -19.21 -15.55 15.35
C ASN A 389 -19.79 -14.19 14.91
N GLY A 390 -18.94 -13.27 14.41
CA GLY A 390 -19.33 -11.89 14.12
C GLY A 390 -19.40 -11.02 15.38
N PRO A 391 -19.82 -9.75 15.27
CA PRO A 391 -19.90 -8.85 16.40
C PRO A 391 -21.05 -9.25 17.34
N GLN A 392 -20.96 -8.83 18.60
CA GLN A 392 -22.13 -8.90 19.49
C GLN A 392 -23.17 -7.88 19.04
N GLY A 393 -24.37 -8.36 18.65
CA GLY A 393 -25.44 -7.52 18.12
C GLY A 393 -25.19 -7.07 16.68
N GLN A 394 -25.57 -5.83 16.35
CA GLN A 394 -25.41 -5.28 15.01
C GLN A 394 -23.97 -4.80 14.71
N TYR A 395 -23.61 -4.76 13.43
CA TYR A 395 -22.32 -4.26 12.95
C TYR A 395 -22.11 -2.76 13.17
N LEU A 396 -23.17 -1.97 13.27
CA LEU A 396 -23.10 -0.54 13.55
C LEU A 396 -23.42 -0.25 15.02
N ASN A 397 -22.95 0.90 15.53
CA ASN A 397 -23.24 1.34 16.90
C ASN A 397 -24.68 1.84 17.08
N LYS A 398 -25.31 2.28 15.99
CA LYS A 398 -26.72 2.67 15.97
C LYS A 398 -27.51 1.51 15.39
N ASP A 399 -28.65 1.22 16.01
CA ASP A 399 -29.56 0.22 15.50
C ASP A 399 -30.27 0.78 14.27
N PHE A 400 -29.97 0.18 13.12
CA PHE A 400 -30.66 0.45 11.87
C PHE A 400 -31.35 -0.83 11.42
N ASP A 401 -32.61 -0.72 11.02
CA ASP A 401 -33.31 -1.81 10.37
C ASP A 401 -33.15 -1.68 8.86
N PHE A 402 -32.52 -2.68 8.26
CA PHE A 402 -32.33 -2.78 6.81
C PHE A 402 -33.26 -3.81 6.17
N SER A 403 -34.28 -4.30 6.90
CA SER A 403 -35.23 -5.31 6.43
C SER A 403 -35.94 -4.91 5.12
N GLU A 404 -36.21 -3.62 4.93
CA GLU A 404 -36.80 -3.08 3.69
C GLU A 404 -35.97 -3.37 2.43
N PHE A 405 -34.65 -3.45 2.58
CA PHE A 405 -33.73 -3.71 1.47
C PHE A 405 -33.62 -5.21 1.14
N GLN A 406 -34.11 -6.13 1.98
CA GLN A 406 -33.94 -7.57 1.74
C GLN A 406 -34.58 -8.03 0.42
N LYS A 407 -35.83 -7.61 0.18
CA LYS A 407 -36.56 -7.91 -1.07
C LYS A 407 -35.88 -7.26 -2.27
N LEU A 408 -35.46 -6.01 -2.12
CA LEU A 408 -34.80 -5.21 -3.15
C LEU A 408 -33.49 -5.86 -3.62
N LEU A 409 -32.67 -6.25 -2.66
CA LEU A 409 -31.35 -6.82 -2.88
C LEU A 409 -31.43 -8.32 -3.22
N LYS A 410 -32.64 -8.88 -3.33
CA LYS A 410 -32.89 -10.30 -3.61
C LYS A 410 -32.09 -11.20 -2.65
N ILE A 411 -32.17 -10.89 -1.37
CA ILE A 411 -31.51 -11.68 -0.32
C ILE A 411 -32.46 -12.81 0.07
N GLU A 412 -32.00 -14.04 -0.14
CA GLU A 412 -32.76 -15.26 0.10
C GLU A 412 -32.08 -16.12 1.18
N ASN A 413 -32.79 -17.13 1.72
CA ASN A 413 -32.26 -18.16 2.61
C ASN A 413 -31.54 -17.64 3.89
N ILE A 414 -32.01 -16.53 4.47
CA ILE A 414 -31.38 -15.90 5.65
C ILE A 414 -31.28 -16.89 6.83
N THR A 415 -32.37 -17.59 7.18
CA THR A 415 -32.38 -18.52 8.31
C THR A 415 -31.40 -19.68 8.16
N GLU A 416 -31.24 -20.20 6.94
CA GLU A 416 -30.26 -21.24 6.63
C GLU A 416 -28.84 -20.69 6.73
N ALA A 417 -28.59 -19.52 6.14
CA ALA A 417 -27.29 -18.85 6.17
C ALA A 417 -26.85 -18.51 7.61
N GLU A 418 -27.75 -18.01 8.45
CA GLU A 418 -27.52 -17.76 9.89
C GLU A 418 -27.18 -19.05 10.65
N THR A 419 -27.92 -20.13 10.38
CA THR A 419 -27.68 -21.43 10.99
C THR A 419 -26.30 -21.96 10.61
N ASN A 420 -25.96 -21.93 9.33
CA ASN A 420 -24.66 -22.36 8.80
C ASN A 420 -23.53 -21.51 9.35
N ALA A 421 -23.71 -20.19 9.43
CA ALA A 421 -22.73 -19.28 10.02
C ALA A 421 -22.46 -19.58 11.50
N ARG A 422 -23.50 -19.90 12.29
CA ARG A 422 -23.35 -20.29 13.70
C ARG A 422 -22.64 -21.63 13.86
N VAL A 423 -22.88 -22.59 12.96
CA VAL A 423 -22.17 -23.87 12.95
C VAL A 423 -20.70 -23.66 12.58
N ASN A 424 -20.43 -22.91 11.52
CA ASN A 424 -19.07 -22.62 11.06
C ASN A 424 -18.25 -21.86 12.12
N GLY A 425 -18.85 -20.88 12.81
CA GLY A 425 -18.22 -20.12 13.88
C GLY A 425 -17.81 -20.94 15.12
N ARG A 426 -18.15 -22.24 15.15
CA ARG A 426 -17.77 -23.19 16.22
C ARG A 426 -16.78 -24.25 15.78
N LYS A 427 -16.40 -24.29 14.49
CA LYS A 427 -15.42 -25.26 13.97
C LYS A 427 -14.05 -25.02 14.60
N ILE A 428 -13.39 -26.09 15.01
CA ILE A 428 -12.06 -26.10 15.63
C ILE A 428 -11.19 -27.18 15.01
N GLY A 429 -9.87 -27.11 15.21
CA GLY A 429 -8.93 -28.13 14.74
C GLY A 429 -9.10 -28.41 13.24
N LYS A 430 -9.22 -29.69 12.88
CA LYS A 430 -9.29 -30.09 11.47
C LYS A 430 -10.53 -29.58 10.74
N ASP A 431 -11.66 -29.44 11.43
CA ASP A 431 -12.88 -28.89 10.81
C ASP A 431 -12.73 -27.41 10.48
N LEU A 432 -11.99 -26.67 11.30
CA LEU A 432 -11.65 -25.27 11.04
C LEU A 432 -10.70 -25.15 9.85
N GLU A 433 -9.65 -25.98 9.80
CA GLU A 433 -8.74 -26.04 8.65
C GLU A 433 -9.50 -26.35 7.35
N ASN A 434 -10.36 -27.36 7.35
CA ASN A 434 -11.15 -27.72 6.18
C ASN A 434 -12.09 -26.58 5.73
N TRP A 435 -12.59 -25.77 6.66
CA TRP A 435 -13.41 -24.61 6.37
C TRP A 435 -12.60 -23.44 5.78
N VAL A 436 -11.40 -23.17 6.33
CA VAL A 436 -10.45 -22.22 5.73
C VAL A 436 -10.09 -22.65 4.31
N ASP A 437 -9.77 -23.93 4.13
CA ASP A 437 -9.40 -24.49 2.83
C ASP A 437 -10.52 -24.35 1.81
N SER A 438 -11.77 -24.67 2.20
CA SER A 438 -12.92 -24.54 1.31
C SER A 438 -13.15 -23.10 0.86
N LEU A 439 -13.06 -22.14 1.79
CA LEU A 439 -13.27 -20.72 1.48
C LEU A 439 -12.13 -20.15 0.63
N THR A 440 -10.89 -20.51 0.95
CA THR A 440 -9.72 -19.94 0.28
C THR A 440 -9.60 -20.44 -1.16
N LYS A 441 -9.97 -21.70 -1.44
CA LYS A 441 -10.03 -22.26 -2.81
C LYS A 441 -11.02 -21.55 -3.74
N GLU A 442 -12.08 -20.96 -3.18
CA GLU A 442 -13.02 -20.14 -3.97
C GLU A 442 -12.34 -18.85 -4.47
N PHE A 443 -11.48 -18.24 -3.65
CA PHE A 443 -10.85 -16.95 -3.94
C PHE A 443 -9.41 -17.04 -4.45
N TRP A 444 -8.78 -18.20 -4.36
CA TRP A 444 -7.39 -18.41 -4.74
C TRP A 444 -7.25 -19.72 -5.46
N HIS A 445 -6.34 -19.74 -6.42
CA HIS A 445 -5.85 -20.98 -7.01
C HIS A 445 -4.35 -20.91 -7.13
N ILE A 446 -3.74 -22.09 -7.14
CA ILE A 446 -2.32 -22.19 -7.39
C ILE A 446 -2.14 -22.33 -8.90
N GLN A 447 -1.26 -21.51 -9.45
CA GLN A 447 -1.07 -21.39 -10.88
C GLN A 447 0.10 -22.27 -11.33
N ASN A 448 1.23 -22.18 -10.62
CA ASN A 448 2.45 -22.91 -10.93
C ASN A 448 3.22 -23.29 -9.66
N HIS A 449 4.09 -24.28 -9.81
CA HIS A 449 5.03 -24.75 -8.79
C HIS A 449 6.40 -24.96 -9.42
N CYS A 450 7.46 -24.67 -8.67
CA CYS A 450 8.82 -24.96 -9.08
C CYS A 450 9.67 -25.41 -7.89
N VAL A 451 10.80 -26.06 -8.18
CA VAL A 451 11.77 -26.50 -7.17
C VAL A 451 13.06 -25.68 -7.26
N LEU A 452 13.62 -25.27 -6.12
CA LEU A 452 14.76 -24.35 -6.10
C LEU A 452 16.08 -25.02 -6.50
N GLU A 453 16.42 -26.14 -5.85
CA GLU A 453 17.79 -26.70 -5.92
C GLU A 453 17.89 -27.92 -6.83
N LYS A 454 17.16 -28.99 -6.48
CA LYS A 454 17.29 -30.31 -7.11
C LYS A 454 15.93 -30.77 -7.61
N LEU A 455 15.90 -31.20 -8.87
CA LEU A 455 14.73 -31.85 -9.44
C LEU A 455 14.33 -33.05 -8.57
N ILE A 456 13.03 -33.19 -8.35
CA ILE A 456 12.48 -34.30 -7.58
C ILE A 456 12.47 -35.53 -8.50
N PRO A 457 13.18 -36.62 -8.15
CA PRO A 457 13.16 -37.85 -8.95
C PRO A 457 11.72 -38.34 -9.14
N ASN A 458 11.37 -38.73 -10.37
CA ASN A 458 10.03 -39.22 -10.75
C ASN A 458 8.88 -38.20 -10.59
N CYS A 459 9.17 -36.91 -10.51
CA CYS A 459 8.17 -35.84 -10.60
C CYS A 459 8.52 -34.91 -11.79
N PRO A 460 8.26 -35.34 -13.04
CA PRO A 460 8.65 -34.59 -14.24
C PRO A 460 7.86 -33.29 -14.44
N VAL A 461 6.80 -33.09 -13.66
CA VAL A 461 5.90 -31.92 -13.73
C VAL A 461 6.54 -30.68 -13.09
N LEU A 462 7.51 -30.85 -12.19
CA LEU A 462 8.14 -29.73 -11.47
C LEU A 462 9.46 -29.32 -12.13
N GLU A 463 9.46 -28.16 -12.77
CA GLU A 463 10.66 -27.51 -13.31
C GLU A 463 11.46 -26.76 -12.23
N ARG A 464 12.67 -26.31 -12.57
CA ARG A 464 13.49 -25.51 -11.64
C ARG A 464 13.02 -24.07 -11.63
N CYS A 465 12.94 -23.47 -10.44
CA CYS A 465 12.46 -22.09 -10.28
C CYS A 465 13.22 -21.07 -11.12
N ARG A 466 14.54 -21.21 -11.21
CA ARG A 466 15.40 -20.35 -12.03
C ARG A 466 15.16 -20.42 -13.55
N ASP A 467 14.51 -21.48 -14.01
CA ASP A 467 14.25 -21.70 -15.43
C ASP A 467 12.82 -21.18 -15.80
N THR A 468 12.03 -20.71 -14.82
CA THR A 468 10.69 -20.13 -15.01
C THR A 468 10.74 -18.62 -15.29
N ALA A 469 9.62 -18.06 -15.77
CA ALA A 469 9.47 -16.61 -15.98
C ALA A 469 8.81 -15.84 -14.81
N TRP A 470 8.28 -16.55 -13.81
CA TRP A 470 7.44 -15.99 -12.74
C TRP A 470 8.08 -16.08 -11.35
N SER A 471 8.98 -17.04 -11.14
CA SER A 471 9.59 -17.28 -9.82
C SER A 471 10.44 -16.11 -9.38
N SER A 472 10.53 -15.89 -8.07
CA SER A 472 11.48 -14.95 -7.48
C SER A 472 12.95 -15.35 -7.73
N MET A 473 13.19 -16.60 -8.16
CA MET A 473 14.51 -17.12 -8.52
C MET A 473 14.80 -17.04 -10.01
N SER A 474 13.84 -16.58 -10.82
CA SER A 474 14.06 -16.34 -12.25
C SER A 474 15.06 -15.19 -12.46
N PRO A 475 15.82 -15.16 -13.57
CA PRO A 475 16.77 -14.09 -13.83
C PRO A 475 16.09 -12.72 -13.89
N ASP A 476 16.56 -11.77 -13.09
CA ASP A 476 16.05 -10.39 -13.09
C ASP A 476 17.18 -9.38 -13.32
N THR A 477 17.69 -9.42 -14.55
CA THR A 477 18.88 -8.66 -14.97
C THR A 477 18.81 -7.16 -14.72
N LYS A 478 17.62 -6.54 -14.68
CA LYS A 478 17.49 -5.09 -14.41
C LYS A 478 17.82 -4.73 -12.95
N SER A 479 17.79 -5.72 -12.05
CA SER A 479 18.01 -5.55 -10.61
C SER A 479 19.29 -6.21 -10.10
N GLU A 480 19.96 -6.99 -10.95
CA GLU A 480 21.18 -7.69 -10.63
C GLU A 480 22.41 -6.79 -10.79
N ILE A 481 23.26 -6.74 -9.77
CA ILE A 481 24.58 -6.08 -9.85
C ILE A 481 25.62 -7.17 -10.12
N THR A 482 26.20 -7.16 -11.33
CA THR A 482 27.12 -8.22 -11.78
C THR A 482 28.59 -7.79 -11.65
N SER A 483 29.06 -6.90 -12.53
CA SER A 483 30.42 -6.36 -12.50
C SER A 483 30.46 -4.92 -13.00
N VAL A 484 31.55 -4.23 -12.68
CA VAL A 484 31.82 -2.88 -13.18
C VAL A 484 32.37 -2.95 -14.60
N ASP A 485 31.78 -2.20 -15.53
CA ASP A 485 32.33 -2.02 -16.86
C ASP A 485 33.68 -1.30 -16.78
N GLY A 486 34.75 -1.95 -17.24
CA GLY A 486 36.12 -1.44 -17.10
C GLY A 486 36.43 -0.18 -17.92
N SER A 487 35.55 0.20 -18.86
CA SER A 487 35.74 1.36 -19.74
C SER A 487 34.96 2.58 -19.30
N THR A 488 33.73 2.39 -18.82
CA THR A 488 32.82 3.46 -18.40
C THR A 488 32.77 3.64 -16.88
N GLY A 489 33.16 2.60 -16.12
CA GLY A 489 32.97 2.55 -14.67
C GLY A 489 31.51 2.34 -14.24
N TYR A 490 30.60 2.08 -15.18
CA TYR A 490 29.18 1.85 -14.90
C TYR A 490 28.89 0.42 -14.48
N LEU A 491 27.78 0.26 -13.75
CA LEU A 491 27.19 -1.04 -13.39
C LEU A 491 25.98 -1.39 -14.27
N ARG A 492 25.50 -0.43 -15.06
CA ARG A 492 24.27 -0.51 -15.84
C ARG A 492 24.49 -1.15 -17.20
#